data_AF-A0A2K3NHD6-F1
#
_entry.id   AF-A0A2K3NHD6-F1
#
_cell.length_a   1.000
_cell.length_b   1.000
_cell.length_c   1.000
_cell.angle_alpha   90.00
_cell.angle_beta   90.00
_cell.angle_gamma   90.00
#
_symmetry.space_group_name_H-M   'P 1'
#
loop_
_entity.id
_entity.type
_entity.pdbx_description
1 polymer ?
#
loop_
_entity_poly.entity_id
_entity_poly.type
_entity_poly.pdbx_seq_one_letter_code
_entity_poly.pdbx_strand_id
1 'polypeptide(L)' 'MFPLLDLYSHVSGRVRLAESGRPFIKINDAGVRVAEAYCDKTLHEWLDENEFSIDGLVHDHVLGPDVAFSPLVFIK' A
#
# COMPACT_ATOMS: atom_id res chain seq x y z
N MET A 1 -7.06 -13.05 11.42
CA MET A 1 -6.01 -12.02 11.53
C MET A 1 -6.30 -11.01 10.43
N PHE A 2 -6.49 -9.73 10.77
CA PHE A 2 -7.04 -8.65 9.91
C PHE A 2 -8.54 -8.74 9.54
N PRO A 3 -9.48 -8.61 10.51
CA PRO A 3 -10.93 -8.64 10.25
C PRO A 3 -11.43 -7.59 9.24
N LEU A 4 -10.69 -6.49 9.08
CA LEU A 4 -11.02 -5.47 8.10
C LEU A 4 -10.84 -5.96 6.66
N LEU A 5 -9.93 -6.91 6.40
CA LEU A 5 -9.78 -7.48 5.06
C LEU A 5 -10.96 -8.38 4.69
N ASP A 6 -11.67 -8.95 5.68
CA ASP A 6 -12.89 -9.71 5.42
C ASP A 6 -14.03 -8.77 4.98
N LEU A 7 -14.14 -7.60 5.61
CA LEU A 7 -15.12 -6.57 5.25
C LEU A 7 -14.77 -5.84 3.94
N TYR A 8 -13.48 -5.68 3.65
CA TYR A 8 -12.97 -4.90 2.52
C TYR A 8 -12.08 -5.74 1.60
N SER A 9 -12.49 -6.96 1.26
CA SER A 9 -11.69 -7.94 0.51
C SER A 9 -11.11 -7.43 -0.81
N HIS A 10 -11.75 -6.47 -1.47
CA HIS A 10 -11.22 -5.87 -2.69
C HIS A 10 -9.86 -5.17 -2.47
N VAL A 11 -9.55 -4.69 -1.26
CA VAL A 11 -8.28 -4.00 -0.96
C VAL A 11 -7.06 -4.94 -1.02
N SER A 12 -7.26 -6.23 -0.78
CA SER A 12 -6.22 -7.27 -0.94
C SER A 12 -6.11 -7.79 -2.37
N GLY A 13 -6.97 -7.31 -3.28
CA GLY A 13 -7.02 -7.71 -4.68
C GLY A 13 -5.93 -7.07 -5.55
N ARG A 14 -6.07 -7.21 -6.87
CA ARG A 14 -5.18 -6.57 -7.86
C ARG A 14 -5.95 -5.99 -9.04
N VAL A 15 -5.49 -4.85 -9.55
CA VAL A 15 -6.00 -4.30 -10.81
C VAL A 15 -5.70 -5.26 -11.96
N ARG A 16 -6.70 -5.50 -12.79
CA ARG A 16 -6.61 -6.26 -14.04
C ARG A 16 -7.42 -5.56 -15.12
N LEU A 17 -7.14 -5.91 -16.37
CA LEU A 17 -7.91 -5.48 -17.53
C LEU A 17 -8.70 -6.69 -18.05
N ALA A 18 -9.99 -6.50 -18.32
CA ALA A 18 -10.78 -7.48 -19.03
C ALA A 18 -10.37 -7.50 -20.52
N GLU A 19 -10.78 -8.52 -21.28
CA GLU A 19 -10.56 -8.58 -22.73
C GLU A 19 -11.14 -7.37 -23.47
N SER A 20 -12.21 -6.77 -22.93
CA SER A 20 -12.79 -5.52 -23.42
C SER A 20 -11.97 -4.26 -23.12
N GLY A 21 -10.84 -4.38 -22.43
CA GLY A 21 -10.02 -3.28 -21.95
C GLY A 21 -10.56 -2.58 -20.69
N ARG A 22 -11.69 -3.02 -20.14
CA ARG A 22 -12.25 -2.41 -18.92
C ARG A 22 -11.41 -2.79 -17.69
N PRO A 23 -10.95 -1.82 -16.88
CA PRO A 23 -10.25 -2.13 -15.63
C PRO A 23 -11.21 -2.67 -14.57
N PHE A 24 -10.73 -3.62 -13.77
CA PHE A 24 -11.42 -4.19 -12.63
C PHE A 24 -10.44 -4.63 -11.54
N ILE A 25 -10.96 -4.84 -10.33
CA ILE A 25 -10.19 -5.41 -9.21
C ILE A 25 -10.48 -6.91 -9.18
N LYS A 26 -9.46 -7.74 -9.40
CA LYS A 26 -9.52 -9.17 -9.14
C LYS A 26 -9.37 -9.39 -7.64
N ILE A 27 -10.42 -9.88 -6.98
CA ILE A 27 -10.38 -10.30 -5.57
C ILE A 27 -9.72 -11.68 -5.53
N ASN A 28 -8.45 -11.72 -5.12
CA ASN A 28 -7.61 -12.93 -5.14
C ASN A 28 -6.78 -13.11 -3.88
N ASP A 29 -7.12 -12.38 -2.81
CA ASP A 29 -6.45 -12.42 -1.51
C ASP A 29 -4.92 -12.32 -1.59
N ALA A 30 -4.43 -11.56 -2.58
CA ALA A 30 -3.00 -11.36 -2.77
C ALA A 30 -2.35 -10.47 -1.69
N GLY A 31 -3.14 -10.07 -0.68
CA GLY A 31 -2.68 -9.35 0.50
C GLY A 31 -2.50 -7.85 0.27
N VAL A 32 -2.34 -7.16 1.40
CA VAL A 32 -1.99 -5.75 1.51
C VAL A 32 -0.57 -5.67 2.08
N ARG A 33 0.21 -4.68 1.65
CA ARG A 33 1.51 -4.41 2.28
C ARG A 33 1.31 -3.46 3.45
N VAL A 34 1.82 -3.86 4.62
CA VAL A 34 1.93 -3.01 5.80
C VAL A 34 3.42 -2.73 6.00
N ALA A 35 3.77 -1.45 6.13
CA ALA A 35 5.14 -1.02 6.38
C ALA A 35 5.19 -0.32 7.74
N GLU A 36 6.10 -0.77 8.59
CA GLU A 36 6.36 -0.16 9.88
C GLU A 36 7.75 0.49 9.82
N ALA A 37 7.84 1.73 10.30
CA ALA A 37 9.07 2.51 10.32
C ALA A 37 9.22 3.18 11.69
N TYR A 38 10.47 3.47 12.04
CA TYR A 38 10.83 4.16 13.27
C TYR A 38 11.49 5.50 12.95
N CYS A 39 11.17 6.53 13.72
CA CYS A 39 11.78 7.85 13.63
C CYS A 39 11.95 8.42 15.04
N ASP A 40 13.10 9.03 15.33
CA ASP A 40 13.38 9.68 16.61
C ASP A 40 12.72 11.06 16.77
N LYS A 41 12.01 11.53 15.74
CA LYS A 41 11.30 12.81 15.75
C LYS A 41 9.94 12.66 16.42
N THR A 42 9.54 13.72 17.11
CA THR A 42 8.15 13.90 17.52
C THR A 42 7.25 14.17 16.32
N LEU A 43 5.93 14.00 16.49
CA LEU A 43 4.96 14.30 15.45
C LEU A 43 5.01 15.76 15.01
N HIS A 44 5.27 16.69 15.93
CA HIS A 44 5.33 18.12 15.62
C HIS A 44 6.55 18.46 14.76
N GLU A 45 7.74 18.00 15.17
CA GLU A 45 8.97 18.17 14.37
C GLU A 45 8.81 17.58 12.97
N TRP A 46 8.17 16.41 12.86
CA TRP A 46 7.89 15.80 11.56
C TRP A 46 7.00 16.70 10.69
N LEU A 47 5.88 17.19 11.23
CA LEU A 47 4.91 18.02 10.51
C LEU A 47 5.50 19.39 10.13
N ASP A 48 6.35 19.96 10.99
CA ASP A 48 6.98 21.25 10.70
C ASP A 48 8.04 21.13 9.59
N GLU A 49 8.78 20.02 9.52
CA GLU A 49 9.80 19.77 8.50
C GLU A 49 9.22 19.27 7.16
N ASN A 50 8.14 18.49 7.21
CA ASN A 50 7.60 17.78 6.05
C ASN A 50 6.24 18.30 5.61
N GLU A 51 5.67 19.30 6.28
CA GLU A 51 4.27 19.73 6.16
C GLU A 51 3.30 18.55 6.34
N PHE A 52 2.89 17.92 5.22
CA PHE A 52 2.04 16.74 5.14
C PHE A 52 2.68 15.61 4.30
N SER A 53 3.95 15.77 3.93
CA SER A 53 4.68 14.79 3.14
C SER A 53 4.85 13.49 3.90
N ILE A 54 4.80 12.41 3.13
CA ILE A 54 5.05 11.04 3.58
C ILE A 54 6.49 10.62 3.25
N ASP A 55 7.31 11.54 2.74
CA ASP A 55 8.73 11.30 2.44
C ASP A 55 9.45 10.81 3.71
N GLY A 56 10.14 9.67 3.62
CA GLY A 56 10.77 8.98 4.76
C GLY A 56 9.90 7.93 5.46
N LEU A 57 8.60 7.85 5.15
CA LEU A 57 7.70 6.74 5.52
C LEU A 57 7.39 5.82 4.32
N VAL A 58 7.86 6.20 3.13
CA VAL A 58 7.76 5.41 1.91
C VAL A 58 9.04 4.59 1.76
N HIS A 59 8.88 3.29 1.54
CA HIS A 59 9.99 2.41 1.22
C HIS A 59 10.64 2.85 -0.11
N ASP A 60 11.92 3.21 -0.09
CA ASP A 60 12.73 3.56 -1.28
C ASP A 60 12.70 2.46 -2.35
N HIS A 61 12.74 1.20 -1.91
CA HIS A 61 12.93 0.08 -2.81
C HIS A 61 11.60 -0.44 -3.36
N VAL A 62 11.49 -0.42 -4.69
CA VAL A 62 10.63 -1.34 -5.44
C VAL A 62 11.00 -2.75 -4.98
N LEU A 63 10.02 -3.58 -4.58
CA LEU A 63 10.30 -4.94 -4.13
C LEU A 63 10.85 -5.79 -5.28
N GLY A 64 12.16 -5.74 -5.48
CA GLY A 64 12.93 -6.62 -6.36
C GLY A 64 12.49 -6.67 -7.83
N PRO A 65 13.27 -7.34 -8.68
CA PRO A 65 12.87 -7.66 -10.05
C PRO A 65 11.73 -8.69 -10.11
N ASP A 66 11.44 -9.39 -9.00
CA ASP A 66 10.60 -10.60 -8.97
C ASP A 66 9.20 -10.41 -8.36
N VAL A 67 8.86 -9.23 -7.81
CA VAL A 67 7.49 -8.97 -7.33
C VAL A 67 6.72 -8.27 -8.43
N ALA A 68 6.10 -9.06 -9.31
CA ALA A 68 5.38 -8.60 -10.50
C ALA A 68 4.20 -7.62 -10.22
N PHE A 69 3.87 -7.33 -8.96
CA PHE A 69 2.70 -6.53 -8.61
C PHE A 69 2.91 -5.64 -7.38
N SER A 70 2.60 -4.35 -7.51
CA SER A 70 2.37 -3.47 -6.37
C SER A 70 1.00 -3.77 -5.73
N PRO A 71 0.86 -3.63 -4.40
CA PRO A 71 -0.44 -3.76 -3.74
C PRO A 71 -1.40 -2.67 -4.22
N LEU A 72 -2.69 -3.01 -4.30
CA LEU A 72 -3.76 -2.12 -4.77
C LEU A 72 -3.95 -0.90 -3.87
N VAL A 73 -3.79 -1.11 -2.56
CA VAL A 73 -3.88 -0.07 -1.54
C VAL A 73 -2.63 -0.17 -0.67
N PHE A 74 -1.95 0.96 -0.51
CA PHE A 74 -0.97 1.17 0.54
C PHE A 74 -1.70 1.94 1.64
N ILE A 75 -1.99 1.27 2.75
CA ILE A 75 -2.55 1.93 3.93
C ILE A 75 -1.36 2.37 4.77
N LYS A 76 -1.23 3.70 4.93
CA LYS A 76 -0.41 4.33 5.96
C LYS A 76 -1.18 4.36 7.27
#